data_AF-A0A015K0Q7-F1
#
_entry.id   AF-A0A015K0Q7-F1
#
_cell.length_a   1.000
_cell.length_b   1.000
_cell.length_c   1.000
_cell.angle_alpha   90.00
_cell.angle_beta   90.00
_cell.angle_gamma   90.00
#
_symmetry.space_group_name_H-M   'P 1'
#
loop_
_entity.id
_entity.type
_entity.pdbx_description
1 polymer ?
#
loop_
_entity_poly.entity_id
_entity_poly.type
_entity_poly.pdbx_seq_one_letter_code
_entity_poly.pdbx_strand_id
1 'polypeptide(L)'
;MEEASNIEFAEDNYESVLSNLASLITYIDQESIHEVWHVSTIEQNKEHFVVVYGNANHLCTCMYLVTRGIVCRHFFSVMLASNKAIFHVGLIPN
;
A
#
# COMPACT_ATOMS: atom_id res chain seq x y z
N MET A 1 25.33 -20.50 8.14
CA MET A 1 24.67 -19.54 7.22
C MET A 1 23.52 -20.29 6.61
N GLU A 2 22.32 -20.15 7.19
CA GLU A 2 21.10 -20.62 6.54
C GLU A 2 20.87 -19.73 5.33
N GLU A 3 20.93 -20.31 4.14
CA GLU A 3 20.36 -19.70 2.95
C GLU A 3 18.86 -19.53 3.23
N ALA A 4 18.43 -18.29 3.43
CA ALA A 4 17.01 -17.96 3.40
C ALA A 4 16.51 -18.45 2.04
N SER A 5 15.71 -19.51 2.05
CA SER A 5 15.03 -19.99 0.87
C SER A 5 14.29 -18.81 0.26
N ASN A 6 14.63 -18.45 -0.99
CA ASN A 6 13.83 -17.55 -1.80
C ASN A 6 12.52 -18.27 -2.10
N ILE A 7 11.59 -18.22 -1.15
CA ILE A 7 10.22 -18.69 -1.34
C ILE A 7 9.58 -17.61 -2.20
N GLU A 8 9.49 -17.87 -3.50
CA GLU A 8 8.71 -17.04 -4.42
C GLU A 8 7.23 -17.26 -4.10
N PHE A 9 6.62 -16.28 -3.44
CA PHE A 9 5.17 -16.30 -3.25
C PHE A 9 4.50 -15.78 -4.52
N ALA A 10 3.34 -16.35 -4.88
CA ALA A 10 2.60 -15.90 -6.06
C ALA A 10 2.23 -14.40 -6.01
N GLU A 11 2.16 -13.83 -4.81
CA GLU A 11 1.92 -12.40 -4.53
C GLU A 11 3.10 -11.50 -4.91
N ASP A 12 4.30 -12.06 -5.09
CA ASP A 12 5.51 -11.33 -5.50
C ASP A 12 5.61 -11.20 -7.04
N ASN A 13 4.69 -11.80 -7.79
CA ASN A 13 4.57 -11.64 -9.24
C ASN A 13 3.89 -10.29 -9.58
N TYR A 14 4.47 -9.52 -10.49
CA TYR A 14 3.94 -8.24 -10.98
C TYR A 14 2.46 -8.32 -11.43
N GLU A 15 2.07 -9.37 -12.15
CA GLU A 15 0.68 -9.59 -12.57
C GLU A 15 -0.27 -9.81 -11.38
N SER A 16 0.21 -10.45 -10.31
CA SER A 16 -0.54 -10.60 -9.07
C SER A 16 -0.73 -9.26 -8.38
N VAL A 17 0.30 -8.41 -8.36
CA VAL A 17 0.24 -7.05 -7.80
C VAL A 17 -0.78 -6.18 -8.55
N LEU A 18 -0.83 -6.26 -9.87
CA LEU A 18 -1.85 -5.56 -10.68
C LEU A 18 -3.26 -6.10 -10.43
N SER A 19 -3.43 -7.42 -10.35
CA SER A 19 -4.71 -8.04 -10.02
C SER A 19 -5.20 -7.64 -8.61
N ASN A 20 -4.29 -7.58 -7.65
CA ASN A 20 -4.57 -7.10 -6.30
C ASN A 20 -4.98 -5.62 -6.29
N LEU A 21 -4.31 -4.78 -7.09
CA LEU A 21 -4.70 -3.38 -7.25
C LEU A 21 -6.11 -3.27 -7.84
N ALA A 22 -6.39 -3.98 -8.95
CA ALA A 22 -7.71 -3.99 -9.58
C ALA A 22 -8.81 -4.41 -8.59
N SER A 23 -8.52 -5.44 -7.79
CA SER A 23 -9.45 -5.94 -6.77
C SER A 23 -9.67 -4.91 -5.65
N LEU A 24 -8.62 -4.22 -5.20
CA LEU A 24 -8.72 -3.15 -4.21
C LEU A 24 -9.56 -1.96 -4.69
N ILE A 25 -9.33 -1.51 -5.93
CA ILE A 25 -10.00 -0.32 -6.46
C ILE A 25 -11.45 -0.61 -6.92
N THR A 26 -11.84 -1.88 -7.05
CA THR A 26 -13.22 -2.24 -7.41
C THR A 26 -14.23 -1.82 -6.34
N TYR A 27 -13.81 -1.71 -5.08
CA TYR A 27 -14.68 -1.39 -3.95
C TYR A 27 -14.65 0.09 -3.54
N ILE A 28 -13.87 0.92 -4.23
CA ILE A 28 -13.82 2.36 -3.97
C ILE A 28 -14.51 3.10 -5.11
N ASP A 29 -15.13 4.23 -4.77
CA ASP A 29 -15.60 5.17 -5.78
C ASP A 29 -14.40 5.70 -6.56
N GLN A 30 -14.34 5.39 -7.85
CA GLN A 30 -13.21 5.75 -8.70
C GLN A 30 -13.08 7.26 -8.87
N GLU A 31 -14.19 8.01 -8.78
CA GLU A 31 -14.15 9.48 -8.82
C GLU A 31 -13.50 10.08 -7.57
N SER A 32 -13.43 9.31 -6.47
CA SER A 32 -12.78 9.73 -5.23
C SER A 32 -11.26 9.49 -5.22
N ILE A 33 -10.71 8.82 -6.23
CA ILE A 33 -9.27 8.54 -6.32
C ILE A 33 -8.52 9.81 -6.69
N HIS A 34 -7.64 10.24 -5.79
CA HIS A 34 -6.80 11.41 -6.01
C HIS A 34 -5.50 11.06 -6.73
N GLU A 35 -4.89 9.95 -6.33
CA GLU A 35 -3.57 9.51 -6.81
C GLU A 35 -3.39 7.99 -6.71
N VAL A 36 -2.65 7.43 -7.66
CA VAL A 36 -2.17 6.05 -7.63
C VAL A 36 -0.66 6.07 -7.81
N TRP A 37 0.06 5.51 -6.85
CA TRP A 37 1.51 5.50 -6.80
C TRP A 37 2.05 4.08 -6.95
N HIS A 38 3.02 3.91 -7.84
CA HIS A 38 3.88 2.72 -7.88
C HIS A 38 5.06 2.95 -6.94
N VAL A 39 5.29 2.01 -6.02
CA VAL A 39 6.32 2.09 -4.99
C VAL A 39 7.19 0.84 -5.09
N SER A 40 8.45 1.04 -5.49
CA SER A 40 9.48 0.00 -5.49
C SER A 40 10.37 0.11 -4.26
N THR A 41 10.80 -1.03 -3.73
CA THR A 41 11.75 -1.08 -2.59
C THR A 41 13.09 -1.64 -3.06
N ILE A 42 14.19 -1.04 -2.57
CA ILE A 42 15.56 -1.41 -2.95
C ILE A 42 15.89 -2.86 -2.53
N GLU A 43 15.30 -3.33 -1.43
CA GLU A 43 15.76 -4.55 -0.76
C GLU A 43 15.15 -5.85 -1.30
N GLN A 44 14.03 -5.84 -2.03
CA GLN A 44 13.32 -7.09 -2.34
C GLN A 44 12.67 -7.19 -3.72
N ASN A 45 12.86 -6.23 -4.64
CA ASN A 45 12.17 -6.22 -5.94
C ASN A 45 10.62 -6.34 -5.83
N LYS A 46 10.07 -6.15 -4.62
CA LYS A 46 8.63 -6.18 -4.38
C LYS A 46 8.08 -4.81 -4.69
N GLU A 47 7.21 -4.80 -5.68
CA GLU A 47 6.50 -3.62 -6.14
C GLU A 47 5.12 -3.59 -5.49
N HIS A 48 4.73 -2.41 -5.01
CA HIS A 48 3.42 -2.21 -4.44
C HIS A 48 2.78 -0.97 -5.05
N PHE A 49 1.45 -0.98 -5.09
CA PHE A 49 0.68 0.20 -5.41
C PHE A 49 0.09 0.78 -4.13
N VAL A 50 0.05 2.11 -4.06
CA VAL A 50 -0.62 2.86 -3.02
C VAL A 50 -1.66 3.75 -3.71
N VAL A 51 -2.91 3.63 -3.29
CA VAL A 51 -4.02 4.46 -3.76
C VAL A 51 -4.38 5.45 -2.67
N VAL A 52 -4.38 6.74 -2.99
CA VAL A 52 -4.84 7.83 -2.11
C VAL A 52 -6.19 8.29 -2.62
N TYR A 53 -7.21 8.27 -1.76
CA TYR A 53 -8.59 8.52 -2.17
C TYR A 53 -9.44 9.14 -1.04
N GLY A 54 -10.56 9.74 -1.41
CA GLY A 54 -11.52 10.32 -0.46
C GLY A 54 -10.90 11.34 0.50
N ASN A 55 -11.37 11.38 1.74
CA ASN A 55 -10.83 12.26 2.77
C ASN A 55 -9.78 11.52 3.62
N ALA A 56 -8.50 11.69 3.30
CA ALA A 56 -7.36 11.10 4.02
C ALA A 56 -7.32 9.55 4.07
N ASN A 57 -7.98 8.87 3.12
CA ASN A 57 -7.97 7.41 3.05
C ASN A 57 -6.88 6.91 2.09
N HIS A 58 -6.42 5.69 2.34
CA HIS A 58 -5.47 5.03 1.46
C HIS A 58 -5.61 3.51 1.48
N LEU A 59 -5.23 2.89 0.35
CA LEU A 59 -5.08 1.44 0.21
C LEU A 59 -3.65 1.15 -0.28
N CYS A 60 -3.10 0.02 0.14
CA CYS A 60 -1.83 -0.46 -0.39
C CYS A 60 -1.92 -1.95 -0.69
N THR A 61 -1.36 -2.38 -1.82
CA THR A 61 -1.34 -3.80 -2.21
C THR A 61 -0.52 -4.68 -1.27
N CYS A 62 0.29 -4.10 -0.36
CA CYS A 62 0.90 -4.87 0.74
C CYS A 62 -0.09 -5.29 1.84
N MET A 63 -1.34 -4.79 1.81
CA MET A 63 -2.47 -5.15 2.69
C MET A 63 -2.21 -5.05 4.21
N TYR A 64 -1.18 -4.32 4.62
CA TYR A 64 -0.78 -4.25 6.03
C TYR A 64 -1.83 -3.55 6.92
N LEU A 65 -2.53 -2.54 6.37
CA LEU A 65 -3.64 -1.86 7.06
C LEU A 65 -4.80 -2.81 7.33
N VAL A 66 -5.17 -3.63 6.34
CA VAL A 66 -6.28 -4.58 6.46
C VAL A 66 -5.95 -5.65 7.49
N THR A 67 -4.69 -6.11 7.53
CA THR A 67 -4.30 -7.22 8.39
C THR A 67 -3.93 -6.80 9.81
N ARG A 68 -3.48 -5.55 10.04
CA ARG A 68 -2.94 -5.12 11.34
C ARG A 68 -3.41 -3.76 11.83
N GLY A 69 -4.27 -3.06 11.09
CA GLY A 69 -4.80 -1.75 11.50
C GLY A 69 -3.75 -0.63 11.57
N ILE A 70 -2.57 -0.83 10.96
CA ILE A 70 -1.44 0.11 11.02
C ILE A 70 -1.00 0.54 9.62
N VAL A 71 -0.64 1.81 9.50
CA VAL A 71 -0.17 2.42 8.25
C VAL A 71 1.12 1.76 7.80
N CYS A 72 1.18 1.36 6.52
CA CYS A 72 2.34 0.65 5.97
C CYS A 72 3.49 1.60 5.60
N ARG A 73 4.72 1.07 5.56
CA ARG A 73 5.91 1.83 5.13
C ARG A 73 5.77 2.42 3.72
N HIS A 74 5.07 1.75 2.81
CA HIS A 74 4.90 2.21 1.43
C HIS A 74 4.06 3.49 1.35
N PHE A 75 3.03 3.58 2.20
CA PHE A 75 2.25 4.81 2.32
C PHE A 75 3.09 5.95 2.90
N PHE A 76 3.96 5.70 3.89
CA PHE A 76 4.86 6.74 4.38
C PHE A 76 5.80 7.27 3.31
N SER A 77 6.32 6.42 2.41
CA SER A 77 7.09 6.88 1.25
C SER A 77 6.28 7.81 0.34
N VAL A 78 5.02 7.47 0.07
CA VAL A 78 4.12 8.31 -0.73
C VAL A 78 3.78 9.62 -0.01
N MET A 79 3.56 9.57 1.30
CA MET A 79 3.28 10.73 2.14
C MET A 79 4.41 11.77 2.13
N LEU A 80 5.66 11.32 2.00
CA LEU A 80 6.81 12.23 1.87
C LEU A 80 6.86 12.94 0.51
N ALA A 81 6.22 12.38 -0.52
CA ALA A 81 6.25 12.89 -1.89
C ALA A 81 4.97 13.60 -2.33
N SER A 82 3.83 13.32 -1.69
CA SER A 82 2.51 13.84 -2.04
C SER A 82 1.94 14.76 -0.97
N ASN A 83 1.39 15.89 -1.39
CA ASN A 83 0.64 16.79 -0.51
C ASN A 83 -0.82 16.36 -0.28
N LYS A 84 -1.32 15.34 -1.00
CA LYS A 84 -2.67 14.77 -0.82
C LYS A 84 -2.68 13.55 0.10
N ALA A 85 -1.54 12.89 0.24
CA ALA A 85 -1.37 11.77 1.15
C ALA A 85 -1.29 12.29 2.60
N ILE A 86 -2.37 12.14 3.34
CA ILE A 86 -2.46 12.51 4.76
C ILE A 86 -3.19 11.38 5.52
N PHE A 87 -2.98 11.30 6.84
CA PHE A 87 -3.68 10.37 7.71
C PHE A 87 -3.95 11.00 9.08
N HIS A 88 -4.93 10.45 9.80
CA HIS A 88 -5.30 10.92 11.14
C HIS A 88 -4.60 10.11 12.23
N VAL A 89 -4.11 10.80 13.26
CA VAL A 89 -3.56 10.19 14.47
C VAL A 89 -4.53 10.48 15.63
N GLY A 90 -5.10 9.44 16.22
CA GLY A 90 -5.90 9.54 17.44
C GLY A 90 -5.04 9.38 18.68
N LEU A 91 -5.25 10.22 19.69
CA LEU A 91 -4.67 10.06 21.02
C LEU A 91 -5.65 9.30 21.91
N ILE A 92 -5.17 8.32 22.67
CA ILE A 92 -5.98 7.63 23.67
C ILE A 92 -5.96 8.51 24.94
N PRO A 93 -7.12 8.98 25.44
CA PRO A 93 -7.18 9.78 26.66
C PRO A 93 -6.80 8.92 27.88
N ASN A 94 -6.18 9.57 28.89
CA ASN A 94 -5.86 8.97 30.18
C ASN A 94 -7.10 8.83 31.07
#